data_AF-A0A1V4VA76-F1
#
_entry.id   AF-A0A1V4VA76-F1
#
_cell.length_a   1.000
_cell.length_b   1.000
_cell.length_c   1.000
_cell.angle_alpha   90.00
_cell.angle_beta   90.00
_cell.angle_gamma   90.00
#
_symmetry.space_group_name_H-M   'P 1'
#
loop_
_entity.id
_entity.type
_entity.pdbx_description
1 polymer ?
#
loop_
_entity_poly.entity_id
_entity_poly.type
_entity_poly.pdbx_seq_one_letter_code
_entity_poly.pdbx_strand_id
1 'polypeptide(L)' 'MDENRTELRKVEIFRDGKIGYATTEVEFGGSGLSEYPLPEIEEIALDAQFRPLKISKEEFEKVWTEKILSNK' A
#
# COMPACT_ATOMS: atom_id res chain seq x y z
N MET A 1 -4.02 -7.33 -0.55
CA MET A 1 -3.84 -8.22 0.60
C MET A 1 -4.55 -9.54 0.32
N ASP A 2 -4.13 -10.61 0.99
CA ASP A 2 -4.81 -11.90 0.98
C ASP A 2 -5.99 -11.96 1.98
N GLU A 3 -6.60 -13.14 2.13
CA GLU A 3 -7.69 -13.40 3.06
C GLU A 3 -7.29 -13.29 4.54
N ASN A 4 -5.99 -13.41 4.84
CA ASN A 4 -5.43 -13.26 6.19
C ASN A 4 -4.94 -11.84 6.45
N ARG A 5 -5.29 -10.87 5.58
CA ARG A 5 -4.87 -9.46 5.67
C ARG A 5 -3.36 -9.26 5.54
N THR A 6 -2.63 -10.23 4.97
CA THR A 6 -1.22 -10.10 4.63
C THR A 6 -1.08 -9.22 3.39
N GLU A 7 -0.16 -8.26 3.43
CA GLU A 7 0.13 -7.45 2.25
C GLU A 7 0.82 -8.29 1.17
N LEU A 8 0.40 -8.13 -0.09
CA LEU A 8 1.04 -8.77 -1.26
C LEU A 8 1.72 -7.74 -2.16
N ARG A 9 1.17 -6.52 -2.15
CA ARG A 9 1.66 -5.34 -2.85
C ARG A 9 1.30 -4.11 -2.04
N LYS A 10 2.20 -3.14 -2.04
CA LYS A 10 2.04 -1.84 -1.38
C LYS A 10 2.57 -0.73 -2.28
N VAL A 11 1.84 0.38 -2.35
CA VAL A 11 2.29 1.61 -3.02
C VAL A 11 2.12 2.78 -2.07
N GLU A 12 3.16 3.59 -1.94
CA GLU A 12 3.20 4.80 -1.12
C GLU A 12 3.55 5.98 -2.01
N ILE A 13 2.72 7.03 -1.93
CA ILE A 13 2.96 8.30 -2.62
C ILE A 13 3.24 9.34 -1.54
N PHE A 14 4.49 9.78 -1.46
CA PHE A 14 4.93 10.74 -0.47
C PHE A 14 4.56 12.17 -0.88
N ARG A 15 4.56 13.09 0.09
CA ARG A 15 4.17 14.49 -0.11
C ARG A 15 4.99 15.21 -1.20
N ASP A 16 6.25 14.82 -1.37
CA ASP A 16 7.16 15.37 -2.39
C ASP A 16 6.98 14.72 -3.78
N GLY A 17 5.99 13.83 -3.94
CA GLY A 17 5.73 13.11 -5.17
C GLY A 17 6.61 11.89 -5.39
N LYS A 18 7.54 11.57 -4.47
CA LYS A 18 8.27 10.31 -4.52
C LYS A 18 7.33 9.13 -4.33
N ILE A 19 7.70 8.02 -4.95
CA ILE A 19 6.92 6.79 -4.93
C ILE A 19 7.78 5.69 -4.32
N GLY A 20 7.24 5.05 -3.29
CA GLY A 20 7.73 3.78 -2.77
C GLY A 20 6.77 2.67 -3.18
N TYR A 21 7.28 1.48 -3.44
CA TYR A 21 6.42 0.31 -3.64
C TYR A 21 7.13 -0.95 -3.18
N ALA A 22 6.32 -1.94 -2.80
CA ALA A 22 6.79 -3.25 -2.45
C ALA A 22 5.91 -4.36 -3.03
N THR A 23 6.54 -5.47 -3.36
CA THR A 23 5.93 -6.78 -3.63
C THR A 23 6.61 -7.82 -2.76
N THR A 24 6.24 -9.09 -2.86
CA THR A 24 6.95 -10.19 -2.19
C THR A 24 8.40 -10.40 -2.67
N GLU A 25 8.81 -9.75 -3.77
CA GLU A 25 10.12 -9.91 -4.39
C GLU A 25 10.95 -8.63 -4.42
N VAL A 26 10.30 -7.47 -4.30
CA VAL A 26 10.92 -6.16 -4.52
C VAL A 26 10.51 -5.21 -3.41
N GLU A 27 11.49 -4.51 -2.86
CA GLU A 27 11.30 -3.31 -2.04
C GLU A 27 11.97 -2.14 -2.76
N PHE A 28 11.26 -1.03 -2.94
CA PHE A 28 11.75 0.13 -3.65
C PHE A 28 11.32 1.43 -2.98
N GLY A 29 12.18 2.44 -3.05
CA GLY A 29 11.88 3.79 -2.55
C GLY A 29 11.67 3.85 -1.04
N GLY A 30 12.24 2.90 -0.28
CA GLY A 30 12.10 2.79 1.17
C GLY A 30 10.77 2.18 1.64
N SER A 31 9.97 1.63 0.72
CA SER A 31 8.73 0.93 1.06
C SER A 31 8.96 -0.58 1.15
N GLY A 32 8.36 -1.20 2.17
CA GLY A 32 8.34 -2.64 2.39
C GLY A 32 6.93 -3.12 2.75
N LEU A 33 6.70 -4.42 2.64
CA LEU A 33 5.47 -5.05 3.10
C LEU A 33 5.49 -5.18 4.63
N SER A 34 4.33 -5.12 5.26
CA SER A 34 4.16 -5.41 6.68
C SER A 34 4.57 -6.85 6.99
N GLU A 35 5.36 -7.05 8.06
CA GLU A 35 5.72 -8.38 8.57
C GLU A 35 4.52 -9.09 9.23
N TYR A 36 3.50 -8.34 9.61
CA TYR A 36 2.29 -8.84 10.26
C TYR A 36 1.03 -8.50 9.45
N PRO A 37 -0.05 -9.28 9.59
CA PRO A 37 -1.36 -8.91 9.04
C PRO A 37 -1.76 -7.49 9.41
N LEU A 38 -2.33 -6.75 8.44
CA LEU A 38 -2.82 -5.41 8.72
C LEU A 38 -4.01 -5.46 9.69
N PRO A 39 -4.09 -4.56 10.68
CA PRO A 39 -5.26 -4.43 11.55
C PRO A 39 -6.49 -3.96 10.76
N GLU A 40 -7.68 -4.05 11.36
CA GLU A 40 -8.93 -3.57 10.76
C GLU A 40 -8.91 -2.05 10.53
N ILE A 41 -9.69 -1.58 9.55
CA ILE A 41 -9.66 -0.15 9.20
C ILE A 41 -10.17 0.72 10.36
N GLU A 42 -11.12 0.21 11.13
CA GLU A 42 -11.63 0.85 12.34
C GLU A 42 -10.56 0.93 13.43
N GLU A 43 -9.71 -0.10 13.57
CA GLU A 43 -8.61 -0.10 14.53
C GLU A 43 -7.52 0.89 14.13
N ILE A 44 -7.16 0.97 12.84
CA ILE A 44 -6.21 1.96 12.33
C ILE A 44 -6.73 3.38 12.59
N ALA A 45 -8.04 3.60 12.44
CA ALA A 45 -8.68 4.89 12.65
C ALA A 45 -8.74 5.35 14.12
N LEU A 46 -8.51 4.44 15.10
CA LEU A 46 -8.40 4.82 16.51
C LEU A 46 -7.16 5.67 16.79
N ASP A 47 -6.11 5.52 15.98
CA ASP A 47 -4.93 6.35 16.06
C ASP A 47 -5.11 7.62 15.21
N ALA A 48 -5.19 8.77 15.90
CA ALA A 48 -5.46 10.07 15.30
C ALA A 48 -4.41 10.53 14.27
N GLN A 49 -3.23 9.90 14.22
CA GLN A 49 -2.24 10.18 13.18
C GLN A 49 -2.67 9.65 11.80
N PHE A 50 -3.61 8.69 11.74
CA PHE A 50 -4.08 8.07 10.52
C PHE A 50 -5.50 8.51 10.15
N ARG A 51 -5.77 8.53 8.84
CA ARG A 51 -7.11 8.73 8.27
C ARG A 51 -7.32 7.68 7.17
N PRO A 52 -7.54 6.41 7.56
CA PRO A 52 -7.59 5.33 6.60
C PRO A 52 -8.91 5.38 5.80
N LEU A 53 -8.84 5.00 4.53
CA LEU A 53 -10.00 4.88 3.65
C LEU A 53 -9.92 3.56 2.90
N LYS A 54 -11.06 2.88 2.76
CA LYS A 54 -11.16 1.66 1.96
C LYS A 54 -11.25 2.05 0.49
N ILE A 55 -10.38 1.47 -0.31
CA ILE A 55 -10.41 1.57 -1.77
C ILE A 55 -10.79 0.23 -2.38
N SER A 56 -11.31 0.27 -3.60
CA SER A 56 -11.58 -0.91 -4.39
C SER A 56 -10.29 -1.51 -4.94
N LYS A 57 -10.35 -2.77 -5.36
CA LYS A 57 -9.23 -3.43 -6.05
C LYS A 57 -8.89 -2.68 -7.33
N GLU A 58 -9.88 -2.27 -8.09
CA GLU A 58 -9.75 -1.56 -9.36
C GLU A 58 -9.05 -0.20 -9.18
N GLU A 59 -9.39 0.53 -8.12
CA GLU A 59 -8.70 1.78 -7.75
C GLU A 59 -7.22 1.55 -7.46
N PHE A 60 -6.90 0.48 -6.71
CA PHE A 60 -5.53 0.09 -6.45
C PHE A 60 -4.78 -0.29 -7.74
N GLU A 61 -5.35 -1.15 -8.58
CA GLU A 61 -4.69 -1.61 -9.82
C GLU A 61 -4.45 -0.46 -10.81
N LYS A 62 -5.35 0.53 -10.84
CA LYS A 62 -5.18 1.73 -11.64
C LYS A 62 -3.91 2.48 -11.21
N VAL A 63 -3.77 2.78 -9.93
CA VAL A 63 -2.57 3.46 -9.40
C VAL A 63 -1.33 2.61 -9.62
N TRP A 64 -1.40 1.31 -9.36
CA TRP A 64 -0.28 0.39 -9.56
C TRP A 64 0.22 0.39 -11.00
N THR A 65 -0.69 0.29 -11.97
CA THR A 65 -0.36 0.27 -13.40
C THR A 65 0.23 1.61 -13.83
N GLU A 66 -0.44 2.72 -13.51
CA GLU A 66 -0.04 4.07 -13.92
C GLU A 66 1.30 4.51 -13.31
N LYS A 67 1.61 4.09 -12.08
CA LYS A 67 2.76 4.58 -11.33
C LYS A 67 3.93 3.61 -11.27
N ILE A 68 3.70 2.31 -11.37
CA ILE A 68 4.75 1.30 -11.19
C ILE A 68 5.05 0.58 -12.50
N LEU A 69 4.03 0.09 -13.21
CA LEU A 69 4.25 -0.64 -14.46
C LEU A 69 4.59 0.28 -15.63
N SER A 70 3.99 1.47 -15.71
CA SER A 70 4.34 2.46 -16.75
C SER A 70 5.71 3.13 -16.56
N ASN A 71 6.35 2.93 -15.40
CA ASN A 71 7.67 3.49 -15.06
C ASN A 71 8.78 2.42 -15.04
N LYS A 72 8.50 1.20 -15.50
CA LYS A 72 9.50 0.17 -15.80
C LYS A 72 9.84 0.19 -17.28
#